data_AF-A0A183GAR2-F1
#
_entry.id   AF-A0A183GAR2-F1
#
_cell.length_a   1.000
_cell.length_b   1.000
_cell.length_c   1.000
_cell.angle_alpha   90.00
_cell.angle_beta   90.00
_cell.angle_gamma   90.00
#
_symmetry.space_group_name_H-M   'P 1'
#
loop_
_entity.id
_entity.type
_entity.pdbx_description
1 polymer ?
#
loop_
_entity_poly.entity_id
_entity_poly.type
_entity_poly.pdbx_seq_one_letter_code
_entity_poly.pdbx_strand_id
1 'polypeptide(L)'
;MGEDTMATVQCDEQYFAVPCNRHGTTSTLLLRFTTARVRQTCEVSCGLTPTTFELTGILKWTRTIHGSALRVINGESSLYDEIVFPDFFHIVDVMLSWYKTILIAVVCIIVALLLGYTILWTWGLHFLSTTLRTICTIPVRLASAVIRIAKETLSATRHRSRRRQSQKKKL
;
A
#
# COMPACT_ATOMS: atom_id res chain seq x y z
N MET A 1 2.14 75.02 -0.41
CA MET A 1 3.32 74.21 -0.75
C MET A 1 3.43 73.14 0.33
N GLY A 2 3.02 71.91 0.04
CA GLY A 2 3.18 70.80 0.98
C GLY A 2 4.62 70.34 0.90
N GLU A 3 5.33 70.28 2.03
CA GLU A 3 6.72 69.84 2.05
C GLU A 3 6.80 68.37 1.63
N ASP A 4 7.57 68.11 0.58
CA ASP A 4 7.95 66.75 0.19
C ASP A 4 8.85 66.20 1.29
N THR A 5 8.38 65.17 1.97
CA THR A 5 9.09 64.53 3.09
C THR A 5 9.30 63.06 2.79
N MET A 6 10.16 62.38 3.55
CA MET A 6 10.40 60.95 3.41
C MET A 6 9.73 60.21 4.57
N ALA A 7 8.97 59.17 4.24
CA ALA A 7 8.48 58.19 5.17
C ALA A 7 9.39 56.96 5.19
N THR A 8 9.50 56.37 6.36
CA THR A 8 10.18 55.08 6.55
C THR A 8 9.12 53.99 6.61
N VAL A 9 9.27 52.95 5.81
CA VAL A 9 8.43 51.74 5.83
C VAL A 9 9.28 50.61 6.36
N GLN A 10 8.85 50.01 7.47
CA GLN A 10 9.47 48.87 8.10
C GLN A 10 8.53 47.67 7.99
N CYS A 11 9.00 46.62 7.33
CA CYS A 11 8.31 45.36 7.14
C CYS A 11 9.24 44.23 7.61
N ASP A 12 9.07 43.77 8.85
CA ASP A 12 9.94 42.75 9.46
C ASP A 12 11.43 43.18 9.39
N GLU A 13 12.29 42.45 8.68
CA GLU A 13 13.70 42.80 8.49
C GLU A 13 13.98 43.75 7.29
N GLN A 14 12.94 44.16 6.53
CA GLN A 14 13.08 45.01 5.34
C GLN A 14 12.70 46.46 5.63
N TYR A 15 13.57 47.40 5.25
CA TYR A 15 13.40 48.83 5.47
C TYR A 15 13.43 49.59 4.14
N PHE A 16 12.49 50.51 3.95
CA PHE A 16 12.38 51.32 2.75
C PHE A 16 12.15 52.79 3.09
N ALA A 17 12.67 53.69 2.25
CA ALA A 17 12.37 55.11 2.30
C ALA A 17 11.49 55.47 1.09
N VAL A 18 10.31 56.04 1.34
CA VAL A 18 9.34 56.42 0.31
C VAL A 18 8.92 57.88 0.47
N PRO A 19 8.66 58.61 -0.61
CA PRO A 19 8.15 59.97 -0.50
C PRO A 19 6.76 59.99 0.16
N CYS A 20 6.55 60.90 1.10
CA CYS A 20 5.26 61.20 1.70
C CYS A 20 4.92 62.69 1.59
N ASN A 21 3.64 62.99 1.40
CA ASN A 21 3.09 64.34 1.38
C ASN A 21 1.71 64.33 2.06
N ARG A 22 1.13 65.52 2.28
CA ARG A 22 -0.20 65.66 2.91
C ARG A 22 -1.37 65.12 2.07
N HIS A 23 -1.16 64.88 0.77
CA HIS A 23 -2.18 64.38 -0.14
C HIS A 23 -2.13 62.85 -0.33
N GLY A 24 -1.11 62.19 0.22
CA GLY A 24 -0.75 60.81 -0.11
C GLY A 24 0.02 60.73 -1.43
N THR A 25 1.12 59.98 -1.44
CA THR A 25 1.90 59.67 -2.64
C THR A 25 1.94 58.16 -2.84
N THR A 26 1.66 57.70 -4.06
CA THR A 26 1.78 56.28 -4.40
C THR A 26 3.25 55.94 -4.63
N SER A 27 3.74 54.92 -3.91
CA SER A 27 5.09 54.39 -4.07
C SER A 27 5.05 52.90 -4.34
N THR A 28 5.97 52.41 -5.17
CA THR A 28 6.11 50.98 -5.48
C THR A 28 7.28 50.41 -4.70
N LEU A 29 7.01 49.43 -3.84
CA LEU A 29 8.01 48.74 -3.03
C LEU A 29 8.30 47.35 -3.60
N LEU A 30 9.58 47.00 -3.73
CA LEU A 30 10.00 45.65 -4.10
C LEU A 30 10.38 44.88 -2.84
N LEU A 31 9.44 44.10 -2.31
CA LEU A 31 9.69 43.22 -1.17
C LEU A 31 10.13 41.84 -1.66
N ARG A 32 11.10 41.24 -0.96
CA ARG A 32 11.55 39.87 -1.23
C ARG A 32 11.05 38.96 -0.12
N PHE A 33 10.47 37.83 -0.52
CA PHE A 33 9.93 36.83 0.40
C PHE A 33 10.49 35.45 0.06
N THR A 34 10.72 34.66 1.10
CA THR A 34 11.15 33.26 1.01
C THR A 34 9.95 32.31 1.01
N THR A 35 8.77 32.77 1.43
CA THR A 35 7.54 31.99 1.53
C THR A 35 6.52 32.42 0.47
N ALA A 36 5.69 31.46 0.04
CA ALA A 36 4.64 31.72 -0.95
C ALA A 36 3.43 32.46 -0.36
N ARG A 37 3.10 32.22 0.91
CA ARG A 37 1.99 32.89 1.59
C ARG A 37 2.55 34.00 2.47
N VAL A 38 2.28 35.24 2.09
CA VAL A 38 2.73 36.43 2.81
C VAL A 38 1.57 36.97 3.63
N ARG A 39 1.81 37.14 4.93
CA ARG A 39 0.93 37.84 5.86
C ARG A 39 1.80 38.49 6.93
N GLN A 40 2.02 39.79 6.83
CA GLN A 40 2.84 40.53 7.79
C GLN A 40 2.28 41.93 8.01
N THR A 41 2.50 42.47 9.20
CA THR A 41 2.17 43.86 9.51
C THR A 41 3.41 44.71 9.30
N CYS A 42 3.26 45.79 8.54
CA CYS A 42 4.31 46.77 8.32
C CYS A 42 3.95 48.07 9.03
N GLU A 43 4.97 48.80 9.45
CA GLU A 43 4.87 50.11 10.04
C GLU A 43 5.38 51.16 9.05
N VAL A 44 4.65 52.26 8.89
CA VAL A 44 5.06 53.41 8.12
C VAL A 44 5.06 54.65 9.00
N SER A 45 6.21 55.31 9.08
CA SER A 45 6.38 56.56 9.81
C SER A 45 6.75 57.68 8.85
N CYS A 46 5.84 58.64 8.68
CA CYS A 46 6.08 59.91 8.01
C CYS A 46 6.25 60.98 9.11
N GLY A 47 7.49 61.31 9.46
CA GLY A 47 7.79 62.19 10.59
C GLY A 47 7.64 61.51 11.96
N LEU A 48 6.73 62.03 12.80
CA LEU A 48 6.56 61.59 14.20
C LEU A 48 5.39 60.62 14.41
N THR A 49 4.54 60.42 13.39
CA THR A 49 3.33 59.60 13.52
C THR A 49 3.52 58.26 12.79
N PRO A 50 3.76 57.16 13.52
CA PRO A 50 3.75 55.83 12.95
C PRO A 50 2.31 55.36 12.70
N THR A 51 2.09 54.72 11.57
CA THR A 51 0.84 54.03 11.23
C THR A 51 1.15 52.62 10.75
N THR A 52 0.25 51.67 10.97
CA THR A 52 0.49 50.26 10.60
C THR A 52 -0.47 49.81 9.50
N PHE A 53 0.00 48.92 8.64
CA PHE A 53 -0.81 48.30 7.60
C PHE A 53 -0.50 46.81 7.47
N GLU A 54 -1.48 46.01 7.07
CA GLU A 54 -1.31 44.58 6.86
C GLU A 54 -1.03 44.29 5.38
N LEU A 55 0.07 43.60 5.10
CA LEU A 55 0.43 43.11 3.78
C LEU A 55 0.07 41.63 3.68
N THR A 56 -0.91 41.30 2.83
CA THR A 56 -1.37 39.93 2.59
C THR A 56 -1.34 39.58 1.11
N GLY A 57 -0.82 38.40 0.77
CA GLY A 57 -0.79 37.94 -0.62
C GLY A 57 -0.32 36.50 -0.78
N ILE A 58 -0.57 35.95 -1.97
CA ILE A 58 -0.05 34.64 -2.39
C ILE A 58 0.89 34.88 -3.58
N LEU A 59 2.18 34.63 -3.36
CA LEU A 59 3.24 34.73 -4.36
C LEU A 59 3.37 33.43 -5.13
N LYS A 60 3.62 33.53 -6.44
CA LYS A 60 3.98 32.39 -7.27
C LYS A 60 5.48 32.17 -7.22
N TRP A 61 5.89 30.93 -7.02
CA TRP A 61 7.29 30.54 -7.12
C TRP A 61 7.74 30.63 -8.58
N THR A 62 8.76 31.44 -8.85
CA THR A 62 9.29 31.65 -10.20
C THR A 62 10.66 31.01 -10.42
N ARG A 63 11.29 30.43 -9.39
CA ARG A 63 12.62 29.82 -9.54
C ARG A 63 12.49 28.43 -10.16
N THR A 64 13.08 28.26 -11.34
CA THR A 64 13.24 26.96 -11.99
C THR A 64 14.46 26.25 -11.40
N ILE A 65 14.38 24.93 -11.22
CA ILE A 65 15.48 24.10 -10.68
C ILE A 65 16.78 24.33 -11.45
N HIS A 66 16.67 24.51 -12.78
CA HIS A 66 17.80 24.81 -13.66
C HIS A 66 18.43 26.19 -13.37
N GLY A 67 17.61 27.22 -13.09
CA GLY A 67 18.11 28.57 -12.80
C GLY A 67 18.83 28.65 -11.46
N SER A 68 18.37 27.89 -10.46
CA SER A 68 19.03 27.77 -9.16
C SER A 68 20.32 26.95 -9.24
N ALA A 69 20.32 25.85 -10.01
CA ALA A 69 21.55 25.07 -10.24
C ALA A 69 22.66 25.93 -10.90
N LEU A 70 22.30 26.80 -11.84
CA LEU A 70 23.27 27.66 -12.53
C LEU A 70 23.87 28.74 -11.61
N ARG A 71 23.08 29.32 -10.69
CA ARG A 71 23.58 30.31 -9.70
C ARG A 71 24.46 29.71 -8.63
N VAL A 72 24.15 28.49 -8.21
CA VAL A 72 24.99 27.69 -7.31
C VAL A 72 26.35 27.39 -7.97
N ILE A 73 26.36 27.01 -9.24
CA ILE A 73 27.61 26.76 -10.00
C ILE A 73 28.42 28.07 -10.16
N ASN A 74 27.74 29.20 -10.32
CA ASN A 74 28.35 30.53 -10.40
C ASN A 74 28.74 31.13 -9.03
N GLY A 75 28.46 30.46 -7.91
CA GLY A 75 28.86 30.88 -6.57
C GLY A 75 28.10 32.09 -6.01
N GLU A 76 26.93 32.44 -6.56
CA GLU A 76 26.13 33.60 -6.13
C GLU A 76 25.24 33.30 -4.90
N SER A 77 25.11 32.04 -4.50
CA SER A 77 24.22 31.58 -3.43
C SER A 77 24.74 30.34 -2.71
N SER A 78 24.47 30.24 -1.40
CA SER A 78 24.78 29.04 -0.62
C SER A 78 23.73 27.95 -0.88
N LEU A 79 24.17 26.71 -1.07
CA LEU A 79 23.36 25.53 -1.40
C LEU A 79 22.15 25.28 -0.50
N TYR A 80 22.13 25.87 0.71
CA TYR A 80 21.14 25.60 1.74
C TYR A 80 19.82 26.39 1.57
N ASP A 81 19.84 27.56 0.93
CA ASP A 81 18.64 28.42 0.77
C ASP A 81 17.90 28.23 -0.56
N GLU A 82 18.47 27.47 -1.51
CA GLU A 82 17.91 27.33 -2.86
C GLU A 82 17.32 25.97 -3.17
N ILE A 83 17.61 24.96 -2.37
CA ILE A 83 17.10 23.61 -2.59
C ILE A 83 15.97 23.35 -1.60
N VAL A 84 14.79 23.89 -1.91
CA VAL A 84 13.54 23.36 -1.34
C VAL A 84 13.30 22.02 -2.01
N PHE A 85 13.90 20.96 -1.46
CA PHE A 85 13.63 19.61 -1.93
C PHE A 85 12.11 19.36 -1.84
N PRO A 86 11.48 18.83 -2.91
CA PRO A 86 10.10 18.40 -2.82
C PRO A 86 9.98 17.40 -1.66
N ASP A 87 8.82 17.39 -0.98
CA ASP A 87 8.58 16.57 0.20
C ASP A 87 8.75 15.07 -0.11
N PHE A 88 9.99 14.59 -0.04
CA PHE A 88 10.34 13.19 -0.26
C PHE A 88 9.77 12.31 0.84
N PHE A 89 9.50 12.86 2.02
CA PHE A 89 8.93 12.12 3.12
C PHE A 89 7.52 11.66 2.77
N HIS A 90 6.71 12.52 2.14
CA HIS A 90 5.37 12.15 1.67
C HIS A 90 5.40 11.10 0.54
N ILE A 91 6.34 11.21 -0.40
CA ILE A 91 6.49 10.24 -1.50
C ILE A 91 6.95 8.87 -0.98
N VAL A 92 7.89 8.86 -0.03
CA VAL A 92 8.41 7.65 0.60
C VAL A 92 7.34 6.97 1.44
N ASP A 93 6.51 7.73 2.16
CA ASP A 93 5.40 7.17 2.96
C ASP A 93 4.34 6.48 2.09
N VAL A 94 3.97 7.08 0.94
CA VAL A 94 3.05 6.44 -0.02
C VAL A 94 3.66 5.16 -0.60
N MET A 95 4.94 5.17 -0.96
CA MET A 95 5.65 3.98 -1.47
C MET A 95 5.76 2.86 -0.42
N LEU A 96 6.09 3.20 0.84
CA LEU A 96 6.19 2.25 1.95
C LEU A 96 4.82 1.69 2.35
N SER A 97 3.77 2.50 2.29
CA SER A 97 2.39 2.08 2.54
C SER A 97 1.96 1.00 1.54
N TRP A 98 2.27 1.17 0.26
CA TRP A 98 1.98 0.18 -0.79
C TRP A 98 2.87 -1.07 -0.70
N TYR A 99 4.11 -0.95 -0.20
CA TYR A 99 4.97 -2.10 0.01
C TYR A 99 4.40 -3.10 1.02
N LYS A 100 3.73 -2.61 2.09
CA LYS A 100 3.08 -3.48 3.09
C LYS A 100 1.96 -4.32 2.48
N THR A 101 1.15 -3.75 1.59
CA THR A 101 0.04 -4.47 0.96
C THR A 101 0.55 -5.52 -0.03
N ILE A 102 1.60 -5.22 -0.79
CA ILE A 102 2.28 -6.17 -1.69
C ILE A 102 2.88 -7.33 -0.89
N LEU A 103 3.56 -7.05 0.23
CA LEU A 103 4.14 -8.09 1.08
C LEU A 103 3.06 -9.05 1.62
N ILE A 104 1.94 -8.50 2.10
CA ILE A 104 0.80 -9.31 2.59
C ILE A 104 0.24 -10.18 1.45
N ALA A 105 0.06 -9.62 0.25
CA ALA A 105 -0.45 -10.37 -0.90
C ALA A 105 0.47 -11.55 -1.26
N VAL A 106 1.80 -11.33 -1.27
CA VAL A 106 2.79 -12.40 -1.53
C VAL A 106 2.69 -13.51 -0.47
N VAL A 107 2.60 -13.16 0.81
CA VAL A 107 2.43 -14.15 1.89
C VAL A 107 1.13 -14.95 1.72
N CYS A 108 0.02 -14.29 1.42
CA CYS A 108 -1.27 -14.96 1.17
C CYS A 108 -1.19 -15.95 0.01
N ILE A 109 -0.51 -15.61 -1.09
CA ILE A 109 -0.32 -16.50 -2.23
C ILE A 109 0.51 -17.73 -1.83
N ILE A 110 1.62 -17.55 -1.11
CA ILE A 110 2.45 -18.67 -0.64
C ILE A 110 1.63 -19.61 0.26
N VAL A 111 0.86 -19.06 1.20
CA VAL A 111 0.00 -19.84 2.09
C VAL A 111 -1.07 -20.59 1.28
N ALA A 112 -1.72 -19.94 0.31
CA ALA A 112 -2.71 -20.59 -0.54
C ALA A 112 -2.12 -21.75 -1.36
N LEU A 113 -0.90 -21.59 -1.88
CA LEU A 113 -0.19 -22.65 -2.61
C LEU A 113 0.17 -23.82 -1.69
N LEU A 114 0.66 -23.55 -0.47
CA LEU A 114 1.01 -24.59 0.50
C LEU A 114 -0.24 -25.35 0.97
N LEU A 115 -1.33 -24.64 1.26
CA LEU A 115 -2.61 -25.26 1.63
C LEU A 115 -3.18 -26.08 0.47
N GLY A 116 -3.17 -25.55 -0.74
CA GLY A 116 -3.60 -26.28 -1.94
C GLY A 116 -2.80 -27.56 -2.15
N TYR A 117 -1.46 -27.47 -2.06
CA TYR A 117 -0.57 -28.62 -2.24
C TYR A 117 -0.80 -29.69 -1.16
N THR A 118 -0.88 -29.29 0.10
CA THR A 118 -1.09 -30.22 1.23
C THR A 118 -2.46 -30.89 1.16
N ILE A 119 -3.53 -30.15 0.85
CA ILE A 119 -4.88 -30.70 0.71
C ILE A 119 -4.94 -31.70 -0.45
N LEU A 120 -4.43 -31.33 -1.63
CA LEU A 120 -4.42 -32.23 -2.79
C LEU A 120 -3.62 -33.52 -2.52
N TRP A 121 -2.45 -33.39 -1.89
CA TRP A 121 -1.59 -34.53 -1.61
C TRP A 121 -2.17 -35.46 -0.53
N THR A 122 -2.58 -34.91 0.61
CA THR A 122 -3.04 -35.73 1.75
C THR A 122 -4.48 -36.18 1.59
N TRP A 123 -5.40 -35.30 1.21
CA TRP A 123 -6.81 -35.63 1.10
C TRP A 123 -7.13 -36.30 -0.22
N GLY A 124 -6.55 -35.83 -1.34
CA GLY A 124 -6.78 -36.42 -2.66
C GLY A 124 -6.28 -37.87 -2.74
N LEU A 125 -5.04 -38.13 -2.32
CA LEU A 125 -4.47 -39.48 -2.38
C LEU A 125 -5.14 -40.43 -1.38
N HIS A 126 -5.46 -39.96 -0.16
CA HIS A 126 -6.12 -40.79 0.83
C HIS A 126 -7.56 -41.13 0.42
N PHE A 127 -8.31 -40.17 -0.14
CA PHE A 127 -9.67 -40.41 -0.63
C PHE A 127 -9.65 -41.35 -1.85
N LEU A 128 -8.72 -41.17 -2.79
CA LEU A 128 -8.56 -42.07 -3.93
C LEU A 128 -8.16 -43.49 -3.51
N SER A 129 -7.21 -43.61 -2.57
CA SER A 129 -6.77 -44.91 -2.06
C SER A 129 -7.88 -45.63 -1.30
N THR A 130 -8.62 -44.93 -0.44
CA THR A 130 -9.72 -45.52 0.34
C THR A 130 -10.90 -45.91 -0.54
N THR A 131 -11.29 -45.07 -1.52
CA THR A 131 -12.35 -45.40 -2.49
C THR A 131 -11.98 -46.57 -3.40
N LEU A 132 -10.74 -46.62 -3.92
CA LEU A 132 -10.29 -47.77 -4.70
C LEU A 132 -10.28 -49.05 -3.86
N ARG A 133 -9.84 -48.95 -2.60
CA ARG A 133 -9.78 -50.10 -1.69
C ARG A 133 -11.17 -50.62 -1.34
N THR A 134 -12.17 -49.75 -1.10
CA THR A 134 -13.55 -50.20 -0.87
C THR A 134 -14.14 -50.84 -2.13
N ILE A 135 -13.94 -50.22 -3.30
CA ILE A 135 -14.41 -50.75 -4.60
C ILE A 135 -13.81 -52.13 -4.89
N CYS A 136 -12.53 -52.37 -4.60
CA CYS A 136 -11.91 -53.68 -4.84
C CYS A 136 -12.25 -54.72 -3.76
N THR A 137 -12.35 -54.31 -2.49
CA THR A 137 -12.54 -55.27 -1.39
C THR A 137 -13.98 -55.78 -1.28
N ILE A 138 -14.98 -54.93 -1.53
CA ILE A 138 -16.40 -55.33 -1.48
C ILE A 138 -16.74 -56.50 -2.44
N PRO A 139 -16.43 -56.44 -3.75
CA PRO A 139 -16.74 -57.54 -4.67
C PRO A 139 -15.94 -58.80 -4.36
N VAL A 140 -14.67 -58.67 -3.96
CA VAL A 140 -13.85 -59.82 -3.54
C VAL A 140 -14.43 -60.50 -2.30
N ARG A 141 -14.89 -59.72 -1.32
CA ARG A 141 -15.54 -60.26 -0.11
C ARG A 141 -16.86 -60.94 -0.46
N LEU A 142 -17.70 -60.32 -1.30
CA LEU A 142 -18.95 -60.92 -1.78
C LEU A 142 -18.72 -62.22 -2.55
N ALA A 143 -17.80 -62.22 -3.52
CA ALA A 143 -17.44 -63.43 -4.27
C ALA A 143 -16.92 -64.54 -3.34
N SER A 144 -16.07 -64.19 -2.37
CA SER A 144 -15.55 -65.16 -1.40
C SER A 144 -16.64 -65.74 -0.48
N ALA A 145 -17.64 -64.96 -0.10
CA ALA A 145 -18.77 -65.41 0.71
C ALA A 145 -19.70 -66.34 -0.09
N VAL A 146 -20.00 -65.99 -1.35
CA VAL A 146 -20.79 -66.83 -2.26
C VAL A 146 -20.10 -68.18 -2.47
N ILE A 147 -18.77 -68.19 -2.71
CA ILE A 147 -18.00 -69.42 -2.87
C ILE A 147 -18.04 -70.29 -1.60
N ARG A 148 -17.97 -69.68 -0.41
CA ARG A 148 -18.07 -70.43 0.87
C ARG A 148 -19.43 -71.09 1.04
N ILE A 149 -20.52 -70.33 0.81
CA ILE A 149 -21.90 -70.85 0.92
C ILE A 149 -22.14 -71.96 -0.12
N ALA A 150 -21.65 -71.79 -1.35
CA ALA A 150 -21.74 -72.81 -2.40
C ALA A 150 -20.98 -74.10 -2.02
N LYS A 151 -19.79 -73.98 -1.40
CA LYS A 151 -19.03 -75.15 -0.92
C LYS A 151 -19.75 -75.90 0.19
N GLU A 152 -20.28 -75.18 1.18
CA GLU A 152 -21.01 -75.79 2.30
C GLU A 152 -22.26 -76.54 1.82
N THR A 153 -23.06 -75.92 0.94
CA THR A 153 -24.25 -76.55 0.35
C THR A 153 -23.92 -77.76 -0.52
N LEU A 154 -22.84 -77.71 -1.31
CA LEU A 154 -22.36 -78.88 -2.06
C LEU A 154 -21.93 -80.02 -1.14
N SER A 155 -21.20 -79.70 -0.06
CA SER A 155 -20.72 -80.71 0.90
C SER A 155 -21.87 -81.40 1.63
N ALA A 156 -22.91 -80.65 2.02
CA ALA A 156 -24.12 -81.18 2.66
C ALA A 156 -24.91 -82.09 1.70
N THR A 157 -25.04 -81.68 0.43
CA THR A 157 -25.72 -82.46 -0.61
C THR A 157 -24.94 -83.74 -0.93
N ARG A 158 -23.60 -83.66 -1.02
CA ARG A 158 -22.71 -84.80 -1.25
C ARG A 158 -22.77 -85.82 -0.11
N HIS A 159 -22.82 -85.37 1.15
CA HIS A 159 -23.01 -86.25 2.31
C HIS A 159 -24.37 -86.97 2.26
N ARG A 160 -25.46 -86.28 1.90
CA ARG A 160 -26.78 -86.91 1.73
C ARG A 160 -26.80 -87.94 0.60
N SER A 161 -26.17 -87.64 -0.54
CA SER A 161 -26.06 -88.57 -1.67
C SER A 161 -25.28 -89.84 -1.31
N ARG A 162 -24.13 -89.72 -0.63
CA ARG A 162 -23.35 -90.87 -0.14
C ARG A 162 -24.13 -91.75 0.85
N ARG A 163 -24.92 -91.15 1.75
CA ARG A 163 -25.80 -91.91 2.67
C ARG A 163 -26.87 -92.69 1.91
N ARG A 164 -27.51 -92.09 0.88
CA ARG A 164 -28.51 -92.78 0.04
C ARG A 164 -27.92 -93.96 -0.74
N GLN A 165 -26.71 -93.83 -1.29
CA GLN A 165 -26.03 -94.96 -1.94
C GLN A 165 -25.65 -96.09 -0.98
N SER A 166 -25.26 -95.76 0.26
CA SER A 166 -24.95 -96.78 1.27
C SER A 166 -26.19 -97.56 1.75
N GLN A 167 -27.37 -96.94 1.79
CA GLN A 167 -28.62 -97.66 2.09
C GLN A 167 -29.08 -98.56 0.95
N LYS A 168 -28.95 -98.14 -0.32
CA LYS A 168 -29.30 -98.98 -1.48
C LYS A 168 -28.45 -100.26 -1.62
N LYS A 169 -27.25 -100.31 -1.06
CA LYS A 169 -26.40 -101.51 -1.06
C LYS A 169 -26.73 -102.52 0.06
N LYS A 170 -27.63 -102.16 0.99
CA LYS A 170 -28.04 -103.00 2.12
C LYS A 170 -29.44 -103.64 1.95
N LEU A 171 -30.17 -103.26 0.90
CA LEU A 171 -31.35 -103.98 0.40
C LEU A 171 -30.89 -104.90 -0.73
#